data_AF-S4Y3Q8-F1
#
_entry.id   AF-S4Y3Q8-F1
#
_cell.length_a   1.000
_cell.length_b   1.000
_cell.length_c   1.000
_cell.angle_alpha   90.00
_cell.angle_beta   90.00
_cell.angle_gamma   90.00
#
_symmetry.space_group_name_H-M   'P 1'
#
loop_
_entity.id
_entity.type
_entity.pdbx_description
1 polymer ?
#
loop_
_entity_poly.entity_id
_entity_poly.type
_entity_poly.pdbx_seq_one_letter_code
_entity_poly.pdbx_strand_id
1 'polypeptide(L)'
;MLTNVAVVLSSCVACALLGAAGCYAPAVDDTELAEGEAEAGDPSEDVGLSEDVGVAQEALTACDPVLPHGNSAFDSQFTTTIGCACHPWYTKSSYNVWHAGHGDCWPLGWASTDPNDCRVKVQVKNSGGFFNGECRAHIEDKLDPAASCVNRCGGQAPAGCYCDSLCSRIGDCCPDKASTCG
;
A
#
# COMPACT_ATOMS: atom_id res chain seq x y z
N MET A 1 12.63 -51.73 -23.22
CA MET A 1 12.76 -51.04 -24.51
C MET A 1 12.86 -49.55 -24.22
N LEU A 2 14.08 -49.03 -24.28
CA LEU A 2 14.43 -47.64 -24.01
C LEU A 2 14.28 -46.86 -25.31
N THR A 3 13.45 -45.81 -25.34
CA THR A 3 13.44 -44.85 -26.45
C THR A 3 13.84 -43.47 -25.93
N ASN A 4 14.88 -42.97 -26.59
CA ASN A 4 15.63 -41.76 -26.36
C ASN A 4 14.93 -40.51 -26.92
N VAL A 5 15.10 -39.39 -26.19
CA VAL A 5 15.58 -38.06 -26.63
C VAL A 5 14.91 -37.37 -27.82
N ALA A 6 14.34 -36.18 -27.56
CA ALA A 6 14.65 -34.96 -28.32
C ALA A 6 14.30 -33.69 -27.50
N VAL A 7 15.33 -33.01 -27.00
CA VAL A 7 15.26 -31.65 -26.43
C VAL A 7 15.47 -30.68 -27.60
N VAL A 8 14.50 -29.81 -27.86
CA VAL A 8 14.63 -28.73 -28.84
C VAL A 8 14.95 -27.44 -28.09
N LEU A 9 16.24 -27.10 -28.05
CA LEU A 9 16.74 -25.77 -27.69
C LEU A 9 16.62 -24.88 -28.92
N SER A 10 15.74 -23.87 -28.86
CA SER A 10 15.66 -22.82 -29.88
C SER A 10 16.16 -21.50 -29.29
N SER A 11 17.41 -21.19 -29.62
CA SER A 11 18.06 -19.91 -29.39
C SER A 11 17.77 -18.97 -30.56
N CYS A 12 17.18 -17.81 -30.29
CA CYS A 12 17.18 -16.60 -31.12
C CYS A 12 16.64 -15.47 -30.22
N VAL A 13 17.10 -14.22 -30.16
CA VAL A 13 18.14 -13.44 -30.84
C VAL A 13 18.36 -12.26 -29.88
N ALA A 14 19.62 -11.96 -29.56
CA ALA A 14 19.99 -10.72 -28.90
C ALA A 14 19.80 -9.57 -29.91
N CYS A 15 18.87 -8.66 -29.64
CA CYS A 15 18.79 -7.38 -30.35
C CYS A 15 19.28 -6.29 -29.40
N ALA A 16 20.56 -5.95 -29.53
CA ALA A 16 21.13 -4.73 -28.95
C ALA A 16 20.79 -3.57 -29.90
N LEU A 17 20.03 -2.59 -29.41
CA LEU A 17 19.95 -1.27 -30.03
C LEU A 17 20.36 -0.22 -29.01
N LEU A 18 21.44 0.47 -29.39
CA LEU A 18 22.03 1.64 -28.77
C LEU A 18 21.16 2.89 -29.02
N GLY A 19 21.13 3.78 -28.03
CA GLY A 19 21.17 5.23 -28.23
C GLY A 19 19.83 5.96 -28.36
N ALA A 20 19.45 6.72 -27.33
CA ALA A 20 19.78 8.16 -27.24
C ALA A 20 19.15 8.74 -25.97
N ALA A 21 19.99 9.30 -25.11
CA ALA A 21 19.56 10.15 -24.01
C ALA A 21 18.99 11.45 -24.57
N GLY A 22 17.70 11.69 -24.33
CA GLY A 22 17.04 12.98 -24.56
C GLY A 22 16.52 13.51 -23.24
N CYS A 23 17.32 14.33 -22.56
CA CYS A 23 16.84 15.17 -21.47
C CYS A 23 16.04 16.32 -22.09
N TYR A 24 14.72 16.30 -22.00
CA TYR A 24 13.89 17.46 -22.30
C TYR A 24 13.49 18.12 -20.98
N ALA A 25 14.18 19.21 -20.64
CA ALA A 25 13.78 20.12 -19.57
C ALA A 25 12.88 21.21 -20.18
N PRO A 26 11.69 21.48 -19.64
CA PRO A 26 10.92 22.67 -20.03
C PRO A 26 11.58 23.93 -19.47
N ALA A 27 11.55 24.99 -20.29
CA ALA A 27 12.10 26.31 -20.02
C ALA A 27 11.42 26.96 -18.81
N VAL A 28 12.25 27.59 -17.97
CA VAL A 28 11.86 28.52 -16.93
C VAL A 28 11.46 29.86 -17.56
N ASP A 29 10.34 30.41 -17.10
CA ASP A 29 9.87 31.75 -17.41
C ASP A 29 10.37 32.68 -16.31
N ASP A 30 11.25 33.61 -16.67
CA ASP A 30 11.81 34.63 -15.79
C ASP A 30 10.80 35.77 -15.62
N THR A 31 10.25 35.92 -14.42
CA THR A 31 9.63 37.19 -13.99
C THR A 31 10.34 37.69 -12.73
N GLU A 32 11.19 38.70 -12.93
CA GLU A 32 11.81 39.52 -11.88
C GLU A 32 10.89 40.65 -11.40
N LEU A 33 11.26 41.20 -10.23
CA LEU A 33 10.86 42.46 -9.55
C LEU A 33 9.79 42.27 -8.46
N ALA A 34 9.96 42.70 -7.19
CA ALA A 34 11.02 43.48 -6.55
C ALA A 34 10.86 43.44 -5.01
N GLU A 35 12.01 43.45 -4.33
CA GLU A 35 12.39 44.26 -3.15
C GLU A 35 11.64 44.19 -1.80
N GLY A 36 12.43 43.97 -0.74
CA GLY A 36 12.18 44.35 0.67
C GLY A 36 11.94 43.16 1.61
N GLU A 37 12.53 43.01 2.78
CA GLU A 37 13.51 43.76 3.58
C GLU A 37 14.28 42.72 4.42
N ALA A 38 15.56 42.97 4.65
CA ALA A 38 16.42 42.08 5.42
C ALA A 38 16.24 42.33 6.93
N GLU A 39 15.74 41.33 7.65
CA GLU A 39 15.83 41.27 9.10
C GLU A 39 16.83 40.18 9.50
N ALA A 40 17.87 40.62 10.21
CA ALA A 40 18.94 39.79 10.74
C ALA A 40 18.58 39.28 12.14
N GLY A 41 18.82 37.99 12.38
CA GLY A 41 19.06 37.45 13.72
C GLY A 41 18.22 36.23 14.06
N ASP A 42 18.86 35.05 14.08
CA ASP A 42 19.19 34.34 15.34
C ASP A 42 19.91 33.01 15.01
N PRO A 43 21.18 32.80 15.41
CA PRO A 43 21.83 31.51 15.32
C PRO A 43 21.51 30.67 16.57
N SER A 44 20.30 30.10 16.61
CA SER A 44 19.94 29.11 17.63
C SER A 44 19.89 27.70 17.03
N GLU A 45 20.94 26.95 17.39
CA GLU A 45 20.95 25.52 17.67
C GLU A 45 20.51 24.57 16.54
N ASP A 46 21.53 24.12 15.80
CA ASP A 46 21.52 22.89 15.00
C ASP A 46 21.39 21.67 15.95
N VAL A 47 20.20 21.48 16.51
CA VAL A 47 19.79 20.22 17.13
C VAL A 47 19.64 19.23 15.99
N GLY A 48 20.69 18.44 15.77
CA GLY A 48 20.65 17.27 14.92
C GLY A 48 19.43 16.44 15.29
N LEU A 49 18.38 16.54 14.48
CA LEU A 49 17.31 15.55 14.44
C LEU A 49 18.02 14.25 14.04
N SER A 50 18.31 13.42 15.04
CA SER A 50 18.54 12.01 14.82
C SER A 50 17.38 11.53 13.97
N GLU A 51 17.67 11.15 12.74
CA GLU A 51 16.75 10.38 11.92
C GLU A 51 16.41 9.16 12.76
N ASP A 52 15.26 9.20 13.44
CA ASP A 52 14.73 8.06 14.17
C ASP A 52 14.68 6.94 13.13
N VAL A 53 15.58 5.98 13.27
CA VAL A 53 15.61 4.76 12.47
C VAL A 53 14.33 4.04 12.84
N GLY A 54 13.26 4.39 12.13
CA GLY A 54 11.93 3.86 12.36
C GLY A 54 12.05 2.36 12.33
N VAL A 55 11.76 1.71 13.45
CA VAL A 55 11.60 0.27 13.49
C VAL A 55 10.56 -0.04 12.42
N ALA A 56 10.97 -0.74 11.36
CA ALA A 56 10.08 -1.11 10.28
C ALA A 56 8.98 -1.98 10.88
N GLN A 57 7.83 -1.37 11.15
CA GLN A 57 6.72 -2.09 11.72
C GLN A 57 6.14 -2.97 10.60
N GLU A 58 6.14 -4.28 10.85
CA GLU A 58 5.66 -5.25 9.87
C GLU A 58 4.20 -4.97 9.54
N ALA A 59 3.88 -4.96 8.25
CA ALA A 59 2.50 -4.84 7.80
C ALA A 59 1.72 -6.09 8.24
N LEU A 60 0.49 -5.89 8.71
CA LEU A 60 -0.43 -6.97 9.06
C LEU A 60 -1.37 -7.22 7.89
N THR A 61 -1.80 -8.47 7.73
CA THR A 61 -2.87 -8.79 6.79
C THR A 61 -4.20 -8.26 7.34
N ALA A 62 -4.77 -7.25 6.68
CA ALA A 62 -6.09 -6.71 7.00
C ALA A 62 -7.19 -7.73 6.66
N CYS A 63 -7.17 -8.26 5.43
CA CYS A 63 -8.09 -9.31 4.98
C CYS A 63 -7.71 -9.90 3.61
N ASP A 64 -8.31 -11.07 3.32
CA ASP A 64 -8.20 -11.80 2.06
C ASP A 64 -9.57 -12.04 1.40
N PRO A 65 -10.27 -11.00 0.91
CA PRO A 65 -11.58 -11.18 0.28
C PRO A 65 -11.49 -12.00 -1.02
N VAL A 66 -12.52 -12.81 -1.25
CA VAL A 66 -12.73 -13.55 -2.49
C VAL A 66 -14.07 -13.11 -3.08
N LEU A 67 -14.04 -12.63 -4.33
CA LEU A 67 -15.23 -12.30 -5.10
C LEU A 67 -15.41 -13.34 -6.21
N PRO A 68 -16.35 -14.28 -6.06
CA PRO A 68 -16.73 -15.16 -7.17
C PRO A 68 -17.41 -14.34 -8.28
N HIS A 69 -17.06 -14.63 -9.53
CA HIS A 69 -17.63 -14.00 -10.72
C HIS A 69 -17.76 -15.00 -11.88
N GLY A 70 -18.47 -14.62 -12.93
CA GLY A 70 -18.77 -15.47 -14.09
C GLY A 70 -20.25 -15.83 -14.21
N ASN A 71 -20.53 -17.08 -14.59
CA ASN A 71 -21.86 -17.61 -14.88
C ASN A 71 -22.66 -16.79 -15.92
N SER A 72 -21.96 -16.13 -16.83
CA SER A 72 -22.57 -15.36 -17.92
C SER A 72 -22.42 -16.11 -19.25
N ALA A 73 -23.46 -16.00 -20.09
CA ALA A 73 -23.39 -16.51 -21.46
C ALA A 73 -22.40 -15.69 -22.32
N PHE A 74 -22.20 -14.42 -21.97
CA PHE A 74 -21.40 -13.44 -22.72
C PHE A 74 -20.27 -12.87 -21.88
N ASP A 75 -19.24 -12.37 -22.54
CA ASP A 75 -18.21 -11.56 -21.91
C ASP A 75 -18.81 -10.27 -21.37
N SER A 76 -18.43 -9.90 -20.14
CA SER A 76 -18.87 -8.65 -19.52
C SER A 76 -17.77 -8.09 -18.64
N GLN A 77 -17.71 -6.77 -18.52
CA GLN A 77 -16.75 -6.10 -17.66
C GLN A 77 -17.49 -5.13 -16.73
N PHE A 78 -17.12 -5.12 -15.46
CA PHE A 78 -17.68 -4.21 -14.47
C PHE A 78 -16.64 -3.84 -13.42
N THR A 79 -16.86 -2.72 -12.74
CA THR A 79 -16.05 -2.30 -11.60
C THR A 79 -16.81 -2.58 -10.32
N THR A 80 -16.11 -3.11 -9.33
CA THR A 80 -16.65 -3.37 -8.00
C THR A 80 -15.61 -3.03 -6.94
N THR A 81 -16.02 -3.07 -5.68
CA THR A 81 -15.15 -2.86 -4.52
C THR A 81 -15.07 -4.13 -3.72
N ILE A 82 -13.85 -4.59 -3.41
CA ILE A 82 -13.59 -5.74 -2.55
C ILE A 82 -12.65 -5.33 -1.42
N GLY A 83 -12.74 -6.00 -0.27
CA GLY A 83 -11.93 -5.69 0.90
C GLY A 83 -12.73 -5.57 2.18
N CYS A 84 -12.07 -5.01 3.19
CA CYS A 84 -12.56 -4.82 4.55
C CYS A 84 -12.18 -3.41 5.03
N ALA A 85 -12.68 -3.03 6.21
CA ALA A 85 -12.07 -1.92 6.96
C ALA A 85 -10.69 -2.35 7.46
N CYS A 86 -9.78 -1.39 7.65
CA CYS A 86 -8.51 -1.68 8.30
C CYS A 86 -8.75 -2.06 9.77
N HIS A 87 -7.78 -2.71 10.42
CA HIS A 87 -7.84 -2.94 11.85
C HIS A 87 -7.96 -1.62 12.63
N PRO A 88 -8.57 -1.61 13.82
CA PRO A 88 -8.58 -0.43 14.68
C PRO A 88 -7.15 0.07 14.92
N TRP A 89 -6.92 1.36 14.69
CA TRP A 89 -5.61 2.03 14.79
C TRP A 89 -4.63 1.76 13.62
N TYR A 90 -5.06 1.01 12.61
CA TYR A 90 -4.25 0.70 11.43
C TYR A 90 -4.78 1.47 10.21
N THR A 91 -3.85 1.80 9.32
CA THR A 91 -4.13 2.45 8.04
C THR A 91 -3.68 1.58 6.89
N LYS A 92 -4.32 1.75 5.73
CA LYS A 92 -4.02 0.99 4.53
C LYS A 92 -2.54 1.08 4.15
N SER A 93 -1.91 -0.07 3.87
CA SER A 93 -0.49 -0.16 3.55
C SER A 93 -0.29 -0.55 2.09
N SER A 94 -0.69 -1.78 1.75
CA SER A 94 -0.46 -2.36 0.42
C SER A 94 -1.63 -3.25 0.03
N TYR A 95 -1.74 -3.59 -1.25
CA TYR A 95 -2.67 -4.61 -1.71
C TYR A 95 -2.11 -5.34 -2.93
N ASN A 96 -2.53 -6.59 -3.09
CA ASN A 96 -2.33 -7.37 -4.30
C ASN A 96 -3.68 -7.92 -4.76
N VAL A 97 -3.95 -7.88 -6.07
CA VAL A 97 -5.16 -8.45 -6.67
C VAL A 97 -4.76 -9.44 -7.74
N TRP A 98 -5.31 -10.64 -7.68
CA TRP A 98 -5.07 -11.70 -8.65
C TRP A 98 -6.35 -12.50 -8.91
N HIS A 99 -6.37 -13.21 -10.03
CA HIS A 99 -7.49 -14.04 -10.42
C HIS A 99 -7.16 -15.53 -10.21
N ALA A 100 -8.21 -16.32 -10.01
CA ALA A 100 -8.16 -17.78 -10.06
C ALA A 100 -9.32 -18.30 -10.90
N GLY A 101 -9.07 -19.27 -11.79
CA GLY A 101 -10.08 -19.80 -12.70
C GLY A 101 -10.27 -18.94 -13.96
N HIS A 102 -11.52 -18.76 -14.40
CA HIS A 102 -11.84 -18.08 -15.65
C HIS A 102 -12.14 -16.59 -15.48
N GLY A 103 -11.94 -15.83 -16.54
CA GLY A 103 -12.01 -14.37 -16.49
C GLY A 103 -10.75 -13.76 -15.88
N ASP A 104 -10.81 -12.46 -15.64
CA ASP A 104 -9.68 -11.67 -15.15
C ASP A 104 -10.13 -10.61 -14.16
N CYS A 105 -9.19 -10.15 -13.34
CA CYS A 105 -9.40 -8.99 -12.49
C CYS A 105 -8.14 -8.13 -12.36
N TRP A 106 -8.34 -6.81 -12.38
CA TRP A 106 -7.26 -5.84 -12.30
C TRP A 106 -7.54 -4.81 -11.20
N PRO A 107 -6.53 -4.45 -10.40
CA PRO A 107 -6.69 -3.37 -9.44
C PRO A 107 -6.81 -2.03 -10.16
N LEU A 108 -7.73 -1.19 -9.71
CA LEU A 108 -7.87 0.20 -10.15
C LEU A 108 -7.37 1.20 -9.11
N GLY A 109 -7.02 0.75 -7.90
CA GLY A 109 -6.62 1.61 -6.78
C GLY A 109 -7.43 1.35 -5.51
N TRP A 110 -7.13 2.14 -4.47
CA TRP A 110 -7.94 2.18 -3.26
C TRP A 110 -9.35 2.69 -3.54
N ALA A 111 -10.36 2.15 -2.85
CA ALA A 111 -11.75 2.53 -3.06
C ALA A 111 -12.09 3.91 -2.50
N SER A 112 -11.39 4.32 -1.43
CA SER A 112 -11.60 5.56 -0.68
C SER A 112 -10.28 6.29 -0.42
N THR A 113 -10.37 7.60 -0.21
CA THR A 113 -9.26 8.45 0.24
C THR A 113 -9.02 8.32 1.75
N ASP A 114 -10.01 7.87 2.52
CA ASP A 114 -9.86 7.59 3.95
C ASP A 114 -8.71 6.59 4.18
N PRO A 115 -7.72 6.90 5.04
CA PRO A 115 -6.62 5.98 5.34
C PRO A 115 -7.07 4.72 6.09
N ASN A 116 -8.24 4.74 6.76
CA ASN A 116 -8.78 3.61 7.53
C ASN A 116 -9.72 2.71 6.70
N ASP A 117 -9.97 3.07 5.44
CA ASP A 117 -10.74 2.26 4.50
C ASP A 117 -9.80 1.43 3.60
N CYS A 118 -9.64 0.17 3.98
CA CYS A 118 -8.78 -0.81 3.33
C CYS A 118 -9.42 -1.47 2.09
N ARG A 119 -10.55 -0.97 1.58
CA ARG A 119 -11.18 -1.54 0.39
C ARG A 119 -10.48 -1.08 -0.89
N VAL A 120 -10.46 -1.95 -1.89
CA VAL A 120 -9.86 -1.71 -3.22
C VAL A 120 -10.91 -1.75 -4.32
N LYS A 121 -10.78 -0.86 -5.30
CA LYS A 121 -11.57 -0.91 -6.54
C LYS A 121 -10.91 -1.88 -7.50
N VAL A 122 -11.72 -2.80 -8.03
CA VAL A 122 -11.27 -3.84 -8.94
C VAL A 122 -12.16 -3.83 -10.17
N GLN A 123 -11.53 -3.89 -11.34
CA GLN A 123 -12.22 -4.17 -12.59
C GLN A 123 -12.23 -5.67 -12.82
N VAL A 124 -13.42 -6.23 -13.03
CA VAL A 124 -13.65 -7.66 -13.22
C VAL A 124 -14.12 -7.88 -14.65
N LYS A 125 -13.50 -8.85 -15.35
CA LYS A 125 -13.95 -9.34 -16.64
C LYS A 125 -14.44 -10.78 -16.48
N ASN A 126 -15.73 -10.99 -16.72
CA ASN A 126 -16.28 -12.33 -16.85
C ASN A 126 -15.93 -12.90 -18.23
N SER A 127 -15.52 -14.17 -18.26
CA SER A 127 -15.48 -14.96 -19.48
C SER A 127 -16.87 -15.52 -19.77
N GLY A 128 -17.35 -15.33 -21.00
CA GLY A 128 -18.57 -15.94 -21.50
C GLY A 128 -18.44 -17.47 -21.62
N GLY A 129 -19.58 -18.14 -21.73
CA GLY A 129 -19.64 -19.62 -21.77
C GLY A 129 -19.90 -20.27 -20.41
N PHE A 130 -20.49 -19.54 -19.45
CA PHE A 130 -20.86 -20.04 -18.11
C PHE A 130 -19.68 -20.54 -17.28
N PHE A 131 -18.48 -20.06 -17.56
CA PHE A 131 -17.33 -20.32 -16.72
C PHE A 131 -17.38 -19.47 -15.45
N ASN A 132 -16.74 -19.98 -14.40
CA ASN A 132 -16.62 -19.28 -13.11
C ASN A 132 -15.15 -19.00 -12.81
N GLY A 133 -14.93 -17.89 -12.13
CA GLY A 133 -13.64 -17.50 -11.59
C GLY A 133 -13.79 -16.73 -10.29
N GLU A 134 -12.66 -16.39 -9.72
CA GLU A 134 -12.56 -15.66 -8.46
C GLU A 134 -11.57 -14.52 -8.60
N CYS A 135 -11.98 -13.33 -8.17
CA CYS A 135 -11.06 -12.25 -7.88
C CYS A 135 -10.65 -12.36 -6.42
N ARG A 136 -9.36 -12.44 -6.16
CA ARG A 136 -8.79 -12.49 -4.82
C ARG A 136 -8.02 -11.20 -4.58
N ALA A 137 -8.16 -10.63 -3.40
CA ALA A 137 -7.26 -9.59 -2.95
C ALA A 137 -6.59 -10.01 -1.65
N HIS A 138 -5.32 -9.65 -1.51
CA HIS A 138 -4.60 -9.63 -0.26
C HIS A 138 -4.41 -8.18 0.10
N ILE A 139 -4.92 -7.77 1.26
CA ILE A 139 -4.85 -6.38 1.70
C ILE A 139 -4.05 -6.35 3.00
N GLU A 140 -3.04 -5.49 3.02
CA GLU A 140 -2.21 -5.25 4.18
C GLU A 140 -2.49 -3.85 4.76
N ASP A 141 -2.51 -3.78 6.08
CA ASP A 141 -2.54 -2.54 6.85
C ASP A 141 -1.30 -2.41 7.74
N LYS A 142 -1.08 -1.22 8.26
CA LYS A 142 0.05 -0.90 9.15
C LYS A 142 -0.42 0.00 10.27
N LEU A 143 0.24 -0.08 11.43
CA LEU A 143 -0.11 0.76 12.57
C LEU A 143 0.02 2.24 12.16
N ASP A 144 -1.00 3.04 12.49
CA ASP A 144 -0.91 4.49 12.37
C ASP A 144 0.17 5.02 13.33
N PRO A 145 1.17 5.79 12.87
CA PRO A 145 2.12 6.46 13.76
C PRO A 145 1.46 7.32 14.85
N ALA A 146 0.24 7.84 14.59
CA ALA A 146 -0.56 8.55 15.57
C ALA A 146 -1.10 7.65 16.69
N ALA A 147 -1.16 6.34 16.47
CA ALA A 147 -1.62 5.34 17.42
C ALA A 147 -0.48 4.48 18.02
N SER A 148 0.75 5.02 18.01
CA SER A 148 1.93 4.36 18.56
C SER A 148 2.39 4.95 19.90
N CYS A 149 2.87 4.07 20.78
CA CYS A 149 3.50 4.40 22.05
C CYS A 149 4.96 4.84 21.96
N VAL A 150 5.56 4.89 20.76
CA VAL A 150 6.93 5.37 20.59
C VAL A 150 7.04 6.78 21.15
N ASN A 151 7.96 6.95 22.11
CA ASN A 151 8.18 8.19 22.87
C ASN A 151 6.95 8.70 23.65
N ARG A 152 5.99 7.83 23.98
CA ARG A 152 4.73 8.18 24.67
C ARG A 152 4.34 7.26 25.82
N CYS A 153 5.27 6.45 26.33
CA CYS A 153 5.01 5.56 27.45
C CYS A 153 4.50 6.32 28.68
N GLY A 154 3.41 5.83 29.28
CA GLY A 154 2.73 6.49 30.40
C GLY A 154 1.70 7.57 30.00
N GLY A 155 1.57 7.88 28.70
CA GLY A 155 0.68 8.92 28.20
C GLY A 155 -0.37 8.42 27.20
N GLN A 156 -0.94 9.35 26.44
CA GLN A 156 -1.91 9.09 25.37
C GLN A 156 -1.26 9.36 24.00
N ALA A 157 -1.53 8.49 23.02
CA ALA A 157 -1.13 8.71 21.64
C ALA A 157 -2.10 9.67 20.91
N PRO A 158 -1.66 10.41 19.88
CA PRO A 158 -2.51 11.37 19.15
C PRO A 158 -3.81 10.80 18.57
N ALA A 159 -3.84 9.52 18.20
CA ALA A 159 -5.03 8.84 17.70
C ALA A 159 -6.06 8.53 18.81
N GLY A 160 -5.66 8.63 20.08
CA GLY A 160 -6.53 8.51 21.24
C GLY A 160 -6.34 7.26 22.10
N CYS A 161 -5.58 6.27 21.65
CA CYS A 161 -5.20 5.12 22.46
C CYS A 161 -4.19 5.49 23.56
N TYR A 162 -4.12 4.69 24.63
CA TYR A 162 -3.28 4.96 25.79
C TYR A 162 -2.09 4.01 25.90
N CYS A 163 -1.01 4.54 26.48
CA CYS A 163 0.27 3.88 26.70
C CYS A 163 0.63 3.79 28.19
N ASP A 164 -0.35 4.00 29.07
CA ASP A 164 -0.19 3.93 30.51
C ASP A 164 -0.41 2.51 31.07
N SER A 165 -0.29 2.37 32.40
CA SER A 165 -0.47 1.09 33.09
C SER A 165 -1.94 0.68 33.27
N LEU A 166 -2.87 1.62 33.09
CA LEU A 166 -4.31 1.39 33.25
C LEU A 166 -4.99 1.02 31.94
N CYS A 167 -4.35 1.25 30.79
CA CYS A 167 -4.97 1.04 29.48
C CYS A 167 -5.49 -0.39 29.29
N SER A 168 -4.81 -1.40 29.85
CA SER A 168 -5.24 -2.80 29.71
C SER A 168 -6.50 -3.10 30.51
N ARG A 169 -6.73 -2.36 31.59
CA ARG A 169 -7.95 -2.45 32.40
C ARG A 169 -9.13 -1.75 31.73
N ILE A 170 -8.89 -0.66 31.03
CA ILE A 170 -9.92 0.14 30.33
C ILE A 170 -10.24 -0.47 28.96
N GLY A 171 -9.25 -1.11 28.32
CA GLY A 171 -9.37 -1.69 26.99
C GLY A 171 -9.04 -0.72 25.85
N ASP A 172 -8.21 0.29 26.11
CA ASP A 172 -7.86 1.36 25.18
C ASP A 172 -6.35 1.45 24.90
N CYS A 173 -5.59 0.38 25.17
CA CYS A 173 -4.16 0.35 24.87
C CYS A 173 -3.89 0.53 23.38
N CYS A 174 -2.82 1.27 23.05
CA CYS A 174 -2.27 1.24 21.71
C CYS A 174 -1.73 -0.16 21.36
N PRO A 175 -1.79 -0.58 20.09
CA PRO A 175 -1.37 -1.93 19.68
C PRO A 175 0.09 -2.27 20.01
N ASP A 176 0.98 -1.28 20.02
CA ASP A 176 2.41 -1.45 20.29
C ASP A 176 2.81 -1.22 21.76
N LYS A 177 1.85 -0.98 22.68
CA LYS A 177 2.14 -0.65 24.09
C LYS A 177 3.08 -1.66 24.75
N ALA A 178 2.82 -2.96 24.59
CA ALA A 178 3.61 -4.01 25.21
C ALA A 178 5.04 -4.10 24.62
N SER A 179 5.18 -3.98 23.30
CA SER A 179 6.48 -4.03 22.64
C SER A 179 7.32 -2.78 22.87
N THR A 180 6.67 -1.62 23.03
CA THR A 180 7.33 -0.31 23.11
C THR A 180 7.62 0.13 24.55
N CYS A 181 6.75 -0.20 25.51
CA CYS A 181 6.83 0.32 26.88
C CYS A 181 7.08 -0.72 27.97
N GLY A 182 6.92 -2.02 27.68
CA GLY A 182 6.93 -3.09 28.69
C GLY A 182 5.57 -3.25 29.37
#